data_AF-A0A093ZHZ1-F1
#
_entry.id   AF-A0A093ZHZ1-F1
#
_cell.length_a   1.000
_cell.length_b   1.000
_cell.length_c   1.000
_cell.angle_alpha   90.00
_cell.angle_beta   90.00
_cell.angle_gamma   90.00
#
_symmetry.space_group_name_H-M   'P 1'
#
loop_
_entity.id
_entity.type
_entity.pdbx_description
1 polymer ?
#
loop_
_entity_poly.entity_id
_entity_poly.type
_entity_poly.pdbx_seq_one_letter_code
_entity_poly.pdbx_strand_id
1 'polypeptide(L)'
;MSAEEFLADAEGGKLPVDCHDRVLQIAFIYMDEGLWKGNGVFDVVEKLHARGWSFGEGELKFNRTLDIFYLAQLAAAIYRSSSQLNGDFPSPS
;
A
#
# COMPACT_ATOMS: atom_id res chain seq x y z
N MET A 1 -19.38 -3.21 -5.00
CA MET A 1 -18.49 -2.06 -4.80
C MET A 1 -17.18 -2.41 -5.47
N SER A 2 -16.75 -1.62 -6.46
CA SER A 2 -15.44 -1.79 -7.08
C SER A 2 -14.31 -1.27 -6.18
N ALA A 3 -13.05 -1.55 -6.52
CA ALA A 3 -11.91 -1.01 -5.77
C ALA A 3 -11.87 0.52 -5.84
N GLU A 4 -12.23 1.10 -6.98
CA GLU A 4 -12.30 2.54 -7.20
C GLU A 4 -13.44 3.18 -6.38
N GLU A 5 -14.63 2.57 -6.36
CA GLU A 5 -15.75 3.02 -5.54
C GLU A 5 -15.41 2.97 -4.04
N PHE A 6 -14.79 1.87 -3.60
CA PHE A 6 -14.34 1.70 -2.22
C PHE A 6 -13.32 2.77 -1.81
N LEU A 7 -12.33 3.00 -2.66
CA LEU A 7 -11.29 4.00 -2.42
C LEU A 7 -11.90 5.41 -2.42
N ALA A 8 -12.78 5.73 -3.36
CA ALA A 8 -13.46 7.03 -3.41
C ALA A 8 -14.32 7.28 -2.17
N ASP A 9 -15.01 6.25 -1.65
CA ASP A 9 -15.80 6.37 -0.43
C ASP A 9 -14.92 6.53 0.82
N ALA A 10 -13.77 5.86 0.88
CA ALA A 10 -12.78 6.04 1.95
C ALA A 10 -12.15 7.44 1.93
N GLU A 11 -11.64 7.86 0.76
CA GLU A 11 -11.03 9.18 0.59
C GLU A 11 -12.02 10.33 0.76
N GLY A 12 -13.28 10.11 0.38
CA GLY A 12 -14.39 11.04 0.60
C GLY A 12 -14.94 11.05 2.02
N GLY A 13 -14.42 10.22 2.93
CA GLY A 13 -14.83 10.15 4.34
C GLY A 13 -16.19 9.51 4.58
N LYS A 14 -16.81 8.88 3.57
CA LYS A 14 -18.07 8.13 3.73
C LYS A 14 -17.86 6.78 4.40
N LEU A 15 -16.69 6.18 4.16
CA LEU A 15 -16.26 4.95 4.81
C LEU A 15 -15.24 5.29 5.91
N PRO A 16 -15.50 4.94 7.19
CA PRO A 16 -14.51 5.08 8.23
C PRO A 16 -13.33 4.14 8.00
N VAL A 17 -12.11 4.66 8.16
CA VAL A 17 -10.86 3.91 8.12
C VAL A 17 -10.34 3.80 9.56
N ASP A 18 -11.02 2.96 10.34
CA ASP A 18 -10.86 2.84 11.79
C ASP A 18 -10.26 1.49 12.23
N CYS A 19 -9.95 0.61 11.28
CA CYS A 19 -9.36 -0.68 11.57
C CYS A 19 -8.24 -1.04 10.58
N HIS A 20 -7.38 -1.95 11.05
CA HIS A 20 -6.23 -2.45 10.31
C HIS A 20 -6.61 -2.97 8.92
N ASP A 21 -7.69 -3.74 8.81
CA ASP A 21 -8.12 -4.35 7.55
C ASP A 21 -8.51 -3.30 6.50
N ARG A 22 -9.06 -2.14 6.92
CA ARG A 22 -9.37 -1.04 6.00
C ARG A 22 -8.11 -0.38 5.48
N VAL A 23 -7.15 -0.10 6.35
CA VAL A 23 -5.85 0.44 5.95
C VAL A 23 -5.15 -0.53 5.00
N LEU A 24 -5.21 -1.83 5.27
CA LEU A 24 -4.61 -2.87 4.44
C LEU A 24 -5.25 -2.93 3.04
N GLN A 25 -6.58 -2.87 2.93
CA GLN A 25 -7.28 -2.86 1.64
C GLN A 25 -6.90 -1.63 0.80
N ILE A 26 -6.90 -0.45 1.42
CA ILE A 26 -6.51 0.81 0.76
C ILE A 26 -5.04 0.74 0.31
N ALA A 27 -4.15 0.29 1.19
CA ALA A 27 -2.73 0.11 0.90
C ALA A 27 -2.50 -0.84 -0.28
N PHE A 28 -3.23 -1.96 -0.34
CA PHE A 28 -3.16 -2.89 -1.46
C PHE A 28 -3.57 -2.22 -2.78
N ILE A 29 -4.68 -1.48 -2.80
CA ILE A 29 -5.16 -0.77 -4.01
C ILE A 29 -4.12 0.28 -4.47
N TYR A 30 -3.59 1.09 -3.54
CA TYR A 30 -2.55 2.06 -3.87
C TYR A 30 -1.25 1.42 -4.36
N MET A 31 -0.86 0.28 -3.78
CA MET A 31 0.34 -0.45 -4.19
C MET A 31 0.16 -1.10 -5.55
N ASP A 32 -1.00 -1.69 -5.84
CA ASP A 32 -1.29 -2.24 -7.16
C ASP A 32 -1.27 -1.13 -8.22
N GLU A 33 -2.00 -0.03 -8.01
CA GLU A 33 -1.94 1.12 -8.93
C GLU A 33 -0.54 1.73 -9.05
N GLY A 34 0.23 1.73 -7.96
CA GLY A 34 1.54 2.36 -7.86
C GLY A 34 2.66 1.56 -8.53
N LEU A 35 2.69 0.24 -8.34
CA LEU A 35 3.68 -0.66 -8.91
C LEU A 35 3.66 -0.63 -10.45
N TRP A 36 2.51 -0.36 -11.06
CA TRP A 36 2.37 -0.24 -12.53
C TRP A 36 2.53 1.18 -13.07
N LYS A 37 2.55 2.21 -12.21
CA LYS A 37 2.65 3.64 -12.60
C LYS A 37 3.88 4.37 -12.04
N GLY A 38 4.80 3.66 -11.39
CA GLY A 38 6.06 4.22 -10.88
C GLY A 38 6.00 4.83 -9.48
N ASN A 39 4.93 4.58 -8.72
CA ASN A 39 4.87 4.95 -7.30
C ASN A 39 5.36 3.77 -6.45
N GLY A 40 6.43 3.97 -5.70
CA GLY A 40 7.00 2.97 -4.81
C GLY A 40 6.32 2.94 -3.43
N VAL A 41 6.83 2.08 -2.55
CA VAL A 41 6.38 1.96 -1.16
C VAL A 41 6.31 3.31 -0.45
N PHE A 42 7.30 4.18 -0.66
CA PHE A 42 7.36 5.50 -0.01
C PHE A 42 6.25 6.44 -0.47
N ASP A 43 5.88 6.43 -1.76
CA ASP A 43 4.78 7.25 -2.27
C ASP A 43 3.44 6.82 -1.65
N VAL A 44 3.25 5.52 -1.45
CA VAL A 44 2.04 4.99 -0.79
C VAL A 44 2.00 5.36 0.70
N VAL A 45 3.14 5.35 1.40
CA VAL A 45 3.23 5.86 2.78
C VAL A 45 2.76 7.31 2.84
N GLU A 46 3.28 8.17 1.96
CA GLU A 46 2.89 9.59 1.95
C GLU A 46 1.39 9.78 1.66
N LYS A 47 0.83 8.98 0.74
CA LYS A 47 -0.62 9.02 0.45
C LYS A 47 -1.49 8.65 1.66
N LEU A 48 -1.09 7.62 2.42
CA LEU A 48 -1.78 7.22 3.65
C LEU A 48 -1.65 8.31 4.72
N HIS A 49 -0.43 8.81 4.94
CA HIS A 49 -0.13 9.80 5.98
C HIS A 49 -0.81 11.15 5.73
N ALA A 50 -0.93 11.57 4.47
CA ALA A 50 -1.68 12.77 4.08
C ALA A 50 -3.16 12.73 4.51
N ARG A 51 -3.71 11.53 4.77
CA ARG A 51 -5.08 11.29 5.21
C ARG A 51 -5.17 10.89 6.69
N GLY A 52 -4.05 10.91 7.41
CA GLY A 52 -3.99 10.44 8.80
C GLY A 52 -4.10 8.93 8.97
N TRP A 53 -3.96 8.16 7.88
CA TRP A 53 -4.07 6.71 7.92
C TRP A 53 -2.73 6.06 8.21
N SER A 54 -2.74 5.04 9.05
CA SER A 54 -1.55 4.29 9.45
C SER A 54 -1.97 2.91 9.99
N PHE A 55 -1.06 1.94 9.90
CA PHE A 55 -1.24 0.63 10.53
C PHE A 55 -1.00 0.66 12.04
N GLY A 56 -0.36 1.71 12.55
CA GLY A 56 -0.15 1.94 13.98
C GLY A 56 -1.12 2.95 14.59
N GLU A 57 -1.17 2.98 15.92
CA GLU A 57 -1.94 3.96 16.69
C GLU A 57 -1.07 5.16 17.12
N GLY A 58 -1.67 6.30 17.43
CA GLY A 58 -0.96 7.49 17.91
C GLY A 58 -0.31 8.32 16.80
N GLU A 59 0.92 8.82 17.01
CA GLU A 59 1.55 9.77 16.07
C GLU A 59 2.19 9.08 14.85
N LEU A 60 1.85 9.56 13.65
CA LEU A 60 2.34 9.02 12.36
C LEU A 60 3.87 8.90 12.24
N LYS A 61 4.62 9.82 12.86
CA LYS A 61 6.09 9.82 12.80
C LYS A 61 6.69 8.54 13.40
N PHE A 62 6.03 7.95 14.38
CA PHE A 62 6.45 6.69 15.00
C PHE A 62 5.95 5.49 14.22
N ASN A 63 4.84 5.63 13.49
CA ASN A 63 4.26 4.55 12.72
C ASN A 63 4.86 4.40 11.32
N ARG A 64 5.58 5.41 10.82
CA ARG A 64 6.20 5.39 9.49
C ARG A 64 7.01 4.13 9.20
N THR A 65 7.82 3.67 10.15
CA THR A 65 8.62 2.44 9.99
C THR A 65 7.74 1.20 9.88
N LEU A 66 6.68 1.13 10.68
CA LEU A 66 5.69 0.04 10.64
C LEU A 66 4.94 0.05 9.30
N ASP A 67 4.55 1.21 8.82
CA ASP A 67 3.82 1.37 7.57
C ASP A 67 4.68 0.96 6.37
N ILE A 68 5.95 1.36 6.34
CA ILE A 68 6.92 0.90 5.34
C ILE A 68 7.06 -0.62 5.38
N PHE A 69 7.14 -1.22 6.57
CA PHE A 69 7.27 -2.67 6.72
C PHE A 69 6.08 -3.43 6.12
N TYR A 70 4.86 -3.03 6.44
CA TYR A 70 3.65 -3.63 5.87
C TYR A 70 3.57 -3.44 4.34
N LEU A 71 3.87 -2.25 3.85
CA LEU A 71 3.83 -1.96 2.41
C LEU A 71 4.91 -2.72 1.64
N ALA A 72 6.10 -2.92 2.22
CA ALA A 72 7.15 -3.74 1.62
C ALA A 72 6.72 -5.23 1.53
N GLN A 73 6.01 -5.75 2.53
CA GLN A 73 5.44 -7.10 2.49
C GLN A 73 4.36 -7.22 1.40
N LEU A 74 3.50 -6.21 1.25
CA LEU A 74 2.53 -6.15 0.16
C LEU A 74 3.22 -6.13 -1.21
N ALA A 75 4.25 -5.31 -1.38
CA ALA A 75 5.03 -5.26 -2.62
C ALA A 75 5.63 -6.63 -2.98
N ALA A 76 6.23 -7.31 -2.00
CA ALA A 76 6.79 -8.64 -2.18
C ALA A 76 5.73 -9.69 -2.53
N ALA A 77 4.55 -9.61 -1.91
CA ALA A 77 3.42 -10.50 -2.21
C ALA A 77 2.88 -10.28 -3.63
N ILE A 78 2.69 -9.02 -4.04
CA ILE A 78 2.25 -8.65 -5.39
C ILE A 78 3.27 -9.14 -6.41
N TYR A 79 4.56 -8.86 -6.21
CA TYR A 79 5.64 -9.29 -7.10
C TYR A 79 5.69 -10.82 -7.26
N ARG A 80 5.51 -11.58 -6.17
CA ARG A 80 5.42 -13.05 -6.21
C ARG A 80 4.21 -13.52 -7.00
N SER A 81 3.07 -12.85 -6.86
CA SER A 81 1.83 -13.22 -7.56
C SER A 81 1.87 -12.91 -9.06
N SER A 82 2.60 -11.88 -9.48
CA SER A 82 2.60 -11.36 -10.85
C SER A 82 3.49 -12.12 -11.84
N SER A 83 3.91 -13.36 -11.55
CA SER A 83 4.65 -14.25 -12.46
C SER A 83 5.94 -13.67 -13.07
N GLN A 84 6.58 -12.70 -12.41
CA GLN A 84 7.90 -12.17 -12.81
C GLN A 84 9.04 -13.19 -12.62
N LEU A 85 8.76 -14.38 -12.09
CA LEU A 85 9.70 -15.51 -11.98
C LEU A 85 9.97 -16.25 -13.30
N ASN A 86 9.38 -15.82 -14.42
CA ASN A 86 9.68 -16.35 -15.75
C ASN A 86 10.84 -15.61 -16.47
N GLY A 87 11.45 -14.61 -15.84
CA GLY A 87 12.65 -13.95 -16.34
C GLY A 87 13.91 -14.52 -15.67
N ASP A 88 14.88 -14.96 -16.47
CA ASP A 88 16.19 -15.34 -15.96
C ASP A 88 16.79 -14.18 -15.16
N PHE A 89 17.19 -14.44 -13.92
CA PHE A 89 17.99 -13.48 -13.17
C PHE A 89 19.28 -13.20 -13.96
N PRO A 90 19.67 -11.93 -14.16
CA PRO A 90 20.96 -11.63 -14.77
C PRO A 90 22.07 -12.24 -13.91
N SER A 91 22.96 -12.99 -14.55
CA SER A 91 24.12 -13.57 -13.86
C SER A 91 24.99 -12.43 -13.31
N PRO A 92 25.53 -12.57 -12.09
CA PRO A 92 26.50 -11.61 -11.57
C PRO A 92 27.68 -11.48 -12.55
N SER A 93 28.17 -10.26 -12.72
CA SER A 93 29.40 -9.98 -13.50
C SER A 93 30.64 -10.40 -12.73
#